data_AF-A0A8T5XFS9-F1
#
_entry.id   AF-A0A8T5XFS9-F1
#
_cell.length_a   1.000
_cell.length_b   1.000
_cell.length_c   1.000
_cell.angle_alpha   90.00
_cell.angle_beta   90.00
_cell.angle_gamma   90.00
#
_symmetry.space_group_name_H-M   'P 1'
#
loop_
_entity.id
_entity.type
_entity.pdbx_description
1 polymer ?
#
loop_
_entity_poly.entity_id
_entity_poly.type
_entity_poly.pdbx_seq_one_letter_code
_entity_poly.pdbx_strand_id
1 'polypeptide(L)'
;MIIISFIPPYYPKKELNNNKLIKNLERTIKYGELNFNVSIKKSKYFMGICDLSYTGSIDGEKLNSIYNNIPFGEKYYNFPIEDLKKLDIPGIIFGPYGKDLHKNTERINIPYSFEVLPKLYEYLIYDIFTD
;
A
#
# COMPACT_ATOMS: atom_id res chain seq x y z
N MET A 1 10.67 -34.39 17.08
CA MET A 1 10.09 -33.34 16.23
C MET A 1 11.05 -32.16 16.24
N ILE A 2 11.49 -31.70 15.07
CA ILE A 2 12.38 -30.53 14.92
C ILE A 2 11.58 -29.47 14.16
N ILE A 3 11.46 -28.27 14.74
CA ILE A 3 10.83 -27.11 14.08
C ILE A 3 11.97 -26.20 13.62
N ILE A 4 12.02 -25.92 12.31
CA ILE A 4 13.09 -25.09 11.70
C ILE A 4 12.69 -23.61 11.69
N SER A 5 11.42 -23.30 11.40
CA SER A 5 10.89 -21.92 11.44
C SER A 5 9.36 -21.91 11.44
N PHE A 6 8.81 -20.73 11.66
CA PHE A 6 7.39 -20.42 11.51
C PHE A 6 7.21 -19.40 10.38
N ILE A 7 6.23 -19.63 9.50
CA ILE A 7 5.86 -18.65 8.48
C ILE A 7 5.04 -17.53 9.14
N PRO A 8 5.43 -16.25 9.00
CA PRO A 8 4.63 -15.13 9.51
C PRO A 8 3.30 -15.02 8.72
N PRO A 9 2.31 -14.25 9.22
CA PRO A 9 1.09 -13.97 8.45
C PRO A 9 1.41 -13.51 7.02
N TYR A 10 0.71 -14.09 6.05
CA TYR A 10 0.95 -13.85 4.64
C TYR A 10 0.22 -12.58 4.17
N TYR A 11 0.95 -11.71 3.46
CA TYR A 11 0.43 -10.53 2.79
C TYR A 11 0.60 -10.70 1.27
N PRO A 12 -0.49 -10.66 0.49
CA PRO A 12 -0.39 -10.79 -0.96
C PRO A 12 0.38 -9.65 -1.60
N LYS A 13 1.07 -9.99 -2.69
CA LYS A 13 1.67 -8.98 -3.56
C LYS A 13 0.54 -8.24 -4.29
N LYS A 14 0.55 -6.90 -4.21
CA LYS A 14 -0.31 -6.03 -5.00
C LYS A 14 0.53 -5.16 -5.94
N GLU A 15 0.17 -5.15 -7.21
CA GLU A 15 0.74 -4.23 -8.19
C GLU A 15 -0.36 -3.33 -8.76
N LEU A 16 0.03 -2.09 -9.06
CA LEU A 16 -0.84 -1.14 -9.72
C LEU A 16 -0.77 -1.35 -11.24
N ASN A 17 -1.82 -1.93 -11.79
CA ASN A 17 -2.01 -2.10 -13.25
C ASN A 17 -3.09 -1.15 -13.78
N ASN A 18 -3.02 0.13 -13.42
CA ASN A 18 -3.96 1.15 -13.88
C ASN A 18 -3.22 2.36 -14.46
N ASN A 19 -3.14 2.42 -15.79
CA ASN A 19 -2.44 3.48 -16.52
C ASN A 19 -3.02 4.88 -16.25
N LYS A 20 -4.33 4.98 -16.01
CA LYS A 20 -4.98 6.26 -15.67
C LYS A 20 -4.45 6.75 -14.32
N LEU A 21 -4.56 5.93 -13.27
CA LEU A 21 -4.09 6.29 -11.93
C LEU A 21 -2.57 6.58 -11.89
N ILE A 22 -1.77 5.87 -12.69
CA ILE A 22 -0.33 6.16 -12.82
C ILE A 22 -0.10 7.57 -13.39
N LYS A 23 -0.85 7.97 -14.43
CA LYS A 23 -0.78 9.32 -15.00
C LYS A 23 -1.26 10.38 -14.00
N ASN A 24 -2.36 10.12 -13.28
CA ASN A 24 -2.85 11.00 -12.23
C ASN A 24 -1.77 11.23 -11.15
N LEU A 25 -1.09 10.17 -10.72
CA LEU A 25 0.02 10.25 -9.76
C LEU A 25 1.18 11.08 -10.32
N GLU A 26 1.55 10.90 -11.59
CA GLU A 26 2.64 11.67 -12.21
C GLU A 26 2.32 13.17 -12.29
N ARG A 27 1.07 13.53 -12.62
CA ARG A 27 0.61 14.92 -12.53
C ARG A 27 0.62 15.44 -11.10
N THR A 28 0.21 14.64 -10.12
CA THR A 28 0.23 15.02 -8.70
C THR A 28 1.66 15.28 -8.20
N ILE A 29 2.63 14.45 -8.59
CA ILE A 29 4.04 14.66 -8.26
C ILE A 29 4.54 15.98 -8.86
N LYS A 30 4.22 16.24 -10.14
CA LYS A 30 4.59 17.48 -10.82
C LYS A 30 3.92 18.72 -10.20
N TYR A 31 2.65 18.60 -9.79
CA TYR A 31 1.93 19.64 -9.07
C TYR A 31 2.63 19.97 -7.74
N GLY A 32 3.05 18.94 -7.00
CA GLY A 32 3.85 19.09 -5.78
C GLY A 32 5.15 19.86 -5.99
N GLU A 33 5.90 19.48 -7.03
CA GLU A 33 7.16 20.13 -7.39
C GLU A 33 6.96 21.61 -7.74
N LEU A 34 5.98 21.93 -8.60
CA LEU A 34 5.76 23.29 -9.09
C LEU A 34 5.18 24.25 -8.04
N ASN A 35 4.30 23.77 -7.15
CA ASN A 35 3.54 24.65 -6.25
C ASN A 35 4.13 24.70 -4.83
N PHE A 36 4.86 23.66 -4.42
CA PHE A 36 5.38 23.55 -3.04
C PHE A 36 6.88 23.29 -2.97
N ASN A 37 7.56 23.22 -4.12
CA ASN A 37 9.00 22.93 -4.20
C ASN A 37 9.39 21.64 -3.45
N VAL A 38 8.51 20.62 -3.51
CA VAL A 38 8.76 19.32 -2.89
C VAL A 38 9.20 18.28 -3.92
N SER A 39 10.23 17.51 -3.58
CA SER A 39 10.71 16.40 -4.42
C SER A 39 10.14 15.07 -3.93
N ILE A 40 9.16 14.54 -4.66
CA ILE A 40 8.49 13.27 -4.33
C ILE A 40 9.05 12.16 -5.23
N LYS A 41 9.56 11.09 -4.62
CA LYS A 41 10.08 9.93 -5.33
C LYS A 41 9.03 8.82 -5.43
N LYS A 42 8.80 8.34 -6.65
CA LYS A 42 7.97 7.16 -6.92
C LYS A 42 8.77 5.89 -6.62
N SER A 43 8.26 5.03 -5.74
CA SER A 43 8.76 3.66 -5.55
C SER A 43 7.77 2.67 -6.16
N LYS A 44 8.27 1.55 -6.72
CA LYS A 44 7.43 0.44 -7.18
C LYS A 44 6.97 -0.47 -6.03
N TYR A 45 7.69 -0.46 -4.91
CA TYR A 45 7.45 -1.36 -3.79
C TYR A 45 7.50 -0.62 -2.46
N PHE A 46 6.51 -0.89 -1.61
CA PHE A 46 6.48 -0.49 -0.21
C PHE A 46 6.94 -1.67 0.64
N MET A 47 7.95 -1.46 1.49
CA MET A 47 8.54 -2.53 2.31
C MET A 47 7.85 -2.72 3.67
N GLY A 48 6.87 -1.87 3.99
CA GLY A 48 6.07 -2.00 5.21
C GLY A 48 4.86 -2.91 5.01
N ILE A 49 4.23 -3.26 6.13
CA ILE A 49 2.93 -3.92 6.14
C ILE A 49 1.87 -2.91 5.65
N CYS A 50 0.99 -3.33 4.75
CA CYS A 50 -0.06 -2.46 4.23
C CYS A 50 -1.32 -3.25 3.87
N ASP A 51 -2.48 -2.72 4.26
CA ASP A 51 -3.79 -3.29 3.97
C ASP A 51 -4.10 -3.32 2.45
N LEU A 52 -3.39 -2.52 1.65
CA LEU A 52 -3.51 -2.55 0.19
C LEU A 52 -3.15 -3.93 -0.41
N SER A 53 -2.38 -4.75 0.30
CA SER A 53 -2.16 -6.15 -0.05
C SER A 53 -3.44 -6.99 -0.11
N TYR A 54 -4.54 -6.55 0.51
CA TYR A 54 -5.84 -7.22 0.53
C TYR A 54 -6.87 -6.57 -0.39
N THR A 55 -6.44 -5.77 -1.37
CA THR A 55 -7.38 -5.11 -2.29
C THR A 55 -7.18 -5.53 -3.75
N GLY A 56 -6.45 -6.61 -4.02
CA GLY A 56 -6.24 -7.13 -5.36
C GLY A 56 -6.57 -8.61 -5.48
N SER A 57 -6.78 -9.04 -6.73
CA SER A 57 -6.97 -10.44 -7.06
C SER A 57 -5.70 -11.23 -6.75
N ILE A 58 -5.87 -12.36 -6.06
CA ILE A 58 -4.78 -13.23 -5.63
C ILE A 58 -4.92 -14.55 -6.34
N ASP A 59 -3.81 -15.05 -6.86
CA ASP A 59 -3.77 -16.35 -7.50
C ASP A 59 -3.95 -17.47 -6.46
N GLY A 60 -5.15 -18.06 -6.44
CA GLY A 60 -5.64 -18.90 -5.34
C GLY A 60 -4.91 -20.24 -5.18
N GLU A 61 -4.35 -20.79 -6.25
CA GLU A 61 -3.74 -22.14 -6.22
C GLU A 61 -2.49 -22.21 -5.33
N LYS A 62 -1.75 -21.11 -5.16
CA LYS A 62 -0.55 -21.07 -4.30
C LYS A 62 -0.85 -20.75 -2.84
N LEU A 63 -2.06 -20.30 -2.52
CA LEU A 63 -2.39 -19.80 -1.20
C LEU A 63 -2.64 -20.91 -0.19
N ASN A 64 -3.33 -21.99 -0.59
CA ASN A 64 -3.64 -23.10 0.31
C ASN A 64 -2.38 -23.78 0.88
N SER A 65 -1.32 -23.90 0.07
CA SER A 65 -0.04 -24.46 0.55
C SER A 65 0.67 -23.53 1.54
N ILE A 66 0.54 -22.21 1.39
CA ILE A 66 1.08 -21.24 2.35
C ILE A 66 0.31 -21.33 3.67
N TYR A 67 -1.04 -21.34 3.63
CA TYR A 67 -1.89 -21.39 4.82
C TYR A 67 -1.67 -22.62 5.69
N ASN A 68 -1.53 -23.80 5.07
CA ASN A 68 -1.24 -25.05 5.78
C ASN A 68 0.08 -25.03 6.56
N ASN A 69 0.96 -24.07 6.27
CA ASN A 69 2.26 -23.91 6.94
C ASN A 69 2.31 -22.68 7.88
N ILE A 70 1.23 -21.93 8.03
CA ILE A 70 1.14 -20.83 9.02
C ILE A 70 0.76 -21.42 10.39
N PRO A 71 1.51 -21.14 11.46
CA PRO A 71 1.17 -21.62 12.80
C PRO A 71 -0.21 -21.14 13.20
N PHE A 72 -1.02 -22.06 13.73
CA PHE A 72 -2.39 -21.80 14.13
C PHE A 72 -3.36 -21.38 13.00
N GLY A 73 -2.91 -21.41 11.74
CA GLY A 73 -3.68 -21.39 10.49
C GLY A 73 -5.06 -20.74 10.52
N GLU A 74 -6.05 -21.45 9.98
CA GLU A 74 -7.46 -21.01 9.87
C GLU A 74 -8.10 -20.67 11.22
N LYS A 75 -7.58 -21.22 12.33
CA LYS A 75 -8.17 -20.99 13.66
C LYS A 75 -8.02 -19.54 14.13
N TYR A 76 -6.95 -18.84 13.73
CA TYR A 76 -6.69 -17.46 14.14
C TYR A 76 -6.51 -16.50 12.98
N TYR A 77 -6.28 -17.01 11.77
CA TYR A 77 -6.11 -16.20 10.56
C TYR A 77 -6.93 -16.80 9.42
N ASN A 78 -8.24 -16.52 9.43
CA ASN A 78 -9.13 -16.87 8.33
C ASN A 78 -8.96 -15.85 7.21
N PHE A 79 -8.22 -16.22 6.17
CA PHE A 79 -7.95 -15.31 5.05
C PHE A 79 -9.04 -15.43 3.97
N PRO A 80 -9.73 -14.34 3.61
CA PRO A 80 -10.93 -14.40 2.77
C PRO A 80 -10.60 -14.48 1.27
N ILE A 81 -9.92 -15.55 0.84
CA ILE A 81 -9.43 -15.73 -0.55
C ILE A 81 -10.54 -15.49 -1.57
N GLU A 82 -11.71 -16.11 -1.38
CA GLU A 82 -12.82 -16.05 -2.34
C GLU A 82 -13.43 -14.66 -2.45
N ASP A 83 -13.42 -13.86 -1.37
CA ASP A 83 -13.89 -12.48 -1.43
C ASP A 83 -12.83 -11.55 -2.02
N LEU A 84 -11.56 -11.80 -1.73
CA LEU A 84 -10.44 -11.04 -2.29
C LEU A 84 -10.30 -11.25 -3.79
N LYS A 85 -10.60 -12.45 -4.32
CA LYS A 85 -10.68 -12.71 -5.76
C LYS A 85 -11.69 -11.81 -6.49
N LYS A 86 -12.73 -11.32 -5.79
CA LYS A 86 -13.76 -10.42 -6.36
C LYS A 86 -13.33 -8.95 -6.35
N LEU A 87 -12.24 -8.62 -5.65
CA LEU A 87 -11.76 -7.25 -5.50
C LEU A 87 -10.48 -7.06 -6.32
N ASP A 88 -10.52 -6.09 -7.24
CA ASP A 88 -9.29 -5.56 -7.84
C ASP A 88 -9.32 -4.03 -7.83
N ILE A 89 -9.10 -3.49 -6.64
CA ILE A 89 -9.10 -2.05 -6.40
C ILE A 89 -7.69 -1.52 -6.71
N PRO A 90 -7.53 -0.63 -7.70
CA PRO A 90 -6.26 0.04 -7.93
C PRO A 90 -5.96 0.96 -6.74
N GLY A 91 -4.72 0.94 -6.27
CA GLY A 91 -4.31 1.80 -5.17
C GLY A 91 -2.85 2.19 -5.23
N ILE A 92 -2.56 3.28 -4.55
CA ILE A 92 -1.23 3.84 -4.37
C ILE A 92 -1.04 4.14 -2.88
N ILE A 93 0.19 4.02 -2.41
CA ILE A 93 0.55 4.38 -1.04
C ILE A 93 1.38 5.65 -1.12
N PHE A 94 0.84 6.73 -0.58
CA PHE A 94 1.59 7.96 -0.30
C PHE A 94 0.98 8.63 0.93
N GLY A 95 1.77 9.42 1.63
CA GLY A 95 1.37 9.99 2.91
C GLY A 95 2.43 10.92 3.49
N PRO A 96 2.43 11.12 4.82
CA PRO A 96 3.36 12.01 5.51
C PRO A 96 4.83 11.69 5.24
N TYR A 97 5.65 12.73 5.21
CA TYR A 97 7.10 12.57 5.23
C TYR A 97 7.55 12.34 6.68
N GLY A 98 7.65 11.08 7.05
CA GLY A 98 8.00 10.66 8.41
C GLY A 98 9.27 9.83 8.50
N LYS A 99 9.69 9.59 9.73
CA LYS A 99 10.81 8.70 10.07
C LYS A 99 10.45 7.87 11.30
N ASP A 100 11.01 6.67 11.36
CA ASP A 100 10.88 5.75 12.48
C ASP A 100 9.45 5.27 12.75
N LEU A 101 8.70 4.95 11.68
CA LEU A 101 7.36 4.35 11.76
C LEU A 101 7.35 3.12 12.69
N HIS A 102 6.39 3.07 13.62
CA HIS A 102 6.22 2.05 14.65
C HIS A 102 7.40 1.94 15.65
N LYS A 103 8.15 3.03 15.85
CA LYS A 103 9.17 3.13 16.90
C LYS A 103 8.83 4.26 17.87
N ASN A 104 9.40 4.23 19.07
CA ASN A 104 9.24 5.30 20.05
C ASN A 104 9.78 6.67 19.59
N THR A 105 10.59 6.71 18.54
CA THR A 105 11.11 7.94 17.91
C THR A 105 10.33 8.38 16.67
N GLU A 106 9.15 7.78 16.42
CA GLU A 106 8.29 8.11 15.29
C GLU A 106 7.98 9.61 15.26
N ARG A 107 8.11 10.21 14.06
CA ARG A 107 7.83 11.63 13.83
C ARG A 107 7.55 11.90 12.36
N ILE A 108 6.87 13.01 12.11
CA ILE A 108 6.54 13.51 10.77
C ILE A 108 7.05 14.94 10.59
N ASN A 109 7.30 15.32 9.35
CA ASN A 109 7.57 16.70 8.97
C ASN A 109 6.25 17.49 8.96
N ILE A 110 6.09 18.41 9.92
CA ILE A 110 4.84 19.16 10.12
C ILE A 110 4.47 20.02 8.89
N PRO A 111 5.37 20.88 8.34
CA PRO A 111 5.02 21.69 7.17
C PRO A 111 4.55 20.85 5.98
N TYR A 112 5.28 19.79 5.64
CA TYR A 112 4.86 18.90 4.55
C TYR A 112 3.53 18.21 4.86
N SER A 113 3.37 17.66 6.05
CA SER A 113 2.24 16.77 6.35
C SER A 113 0.91 17.51 6.53
N PHE A 114 0.95 18.76 7.00
CA PHE A 114 -0.26 19.54 7.29
C PHE A 114 -0.53 20.66 6.28
N GLU A 115 0.48 21.13 5.53
CA GLU A 115 0.30 22.24 4.58
C GLU A 115 0.37 21.76 3.13
N VAL A 116 1.26 20.81 2.81
CA VAL A 116 1.47 20.34 1.43
C VAL A 116 0.64 19.09 1.10
N LEU A 117 0.78 18.03 1.90
CA LEU A 117 0.17 16.73 1.66
C LEU A 117 -1.37 16.80 1.48
N PRO A 118 -2.13 17.58 2.27
CA PRO A 118 -3.57 17.72 2.04
C PRO A 118 -3.91 18.28 0.65
N LYS A 119 -3.08 19.21 0.15
CA LYS A 119 -3.22 19.77 -1.21
C LYS A 119 -2.88 18.79 -2.30
N LEU A 120 -1.93 17.89 -2.06
CA LEU A 120 -1.65 16.78 -2.97
C LEU A 120 -2.82 15.78 -3.04
N TYR A 121 -3.43 15.45 -1.89
CA TYR A 121 -4.63 14.61 -1.86
C TYR A 121 -5.79 15.27 -2.59
N GLU A 122 -6.07 16.54 -2.30
CA GLU A 122 -7.11 17.33 -2.95
C GLU A 122 -6.93 17.32 -4.48
N TYR A 123 -5.72 17.65 -4.95
CA TYR A 123 -5.39 17.64 -6.37
C TYR A 123 -5.59 16.26 -7.00
N LEU A 124 -5.06 15.20 -6.40
CA LEU A 124 -5.18 13.85 -6.92
C LEU A 124 -6.64 13.39 -6.99
N ILE A 125 -7.43 13.64 -5.95
CA ILE A 125 -8.84 13.27 -5.90
C ILE A 125 -9.60 13.96 -7.03
N TYR A 126 -9.45 15.28 -7.18
CA TYR A 126 -10.08 16.00 -8.27
C TYR A 126 -9.64 15.45 -9.62
N ASP A 127 -8.33 15.30 -9.84
CA ASP A 127 -7.77 14.81 -11.09
C ASP A 127 -8.26 13.39 -11.44
N ILE A 128 -8.49 12.51 -10.45
CA ILE A 128 -9.08 11.17 -10.70
C ILE A 128 -10.51 11.24 -11.22
N PHE A 129 -11.31 12.18 -10.70
CA PHE A 129 -12.74 12.27 -11.01
C PHE A 129 -13.08 13.25 -12.15
N THR A 130 -12.12 14.07 -12.60
CA THR A 130 -12.33 15.02 -13.71
C THR A 130 -11.60 14.66 -15.00
N ASP A 131 -10.59 13.79 -14.98
CA ASP A 131 -10.06 13.11 -16.18
C ASP A 131 -11.00 12.00 -16.66
#